data_AF-A0A7J4VCJ0-F1
#
_entry.id   AF-A0A7J4VCJ0-F1
#
_cell.length_a   1.000
_cell.length_b   1.000
_cell.length_c   1.000
_cell.angle_alpha   90.00
_cell.angle_beta   90.00
_cell.angle_gamma   90.00
#
_symmetry.space_group_name_H-M   'P 1'
#
loop_
_entity.id
_entity.type
_entity.pdbx_description
1 polymer ?
#
loop_
_entity_poly.entity_id
_entity_poly.type
_entity_poly.pdbx_seq_one_letter_code
_entity_poly.pdbx_strand_id
1 'polypeptide(L)'
;MNSSGTSENIFRTYGIPLLLFLTTFVTTTIAGAFWVVPVVAGLEVSQIPAGIPYAVSILLILGFHEFGHYFASKFHNVKATLPYFIPFPTLAGMLNFGTMGAVIKTKSPIYSRKALFDIGIAGPIAGFVISVIVLIYGFQNLPGKEFIMSIHPDYDLPTYGEGGLSLAFGENLLFVILRELFANSPDGFIPPMSEIYHYPYLCAGWFGLFVTALNLLPVGQLDGGHIIYGMFGEKVQERVAWVAMFFLLFAGGLGVINQFYDTGLGFGWTGWFIWALLLYFVIKVKHPPVYDNEPLGPGRLIIGYFGILVFILSFIPMPFILSGEVL
;
A
#
# COMPACT_ATOMS: atom_id res chain seq x y z
N MET A 1 -8.13 45.33 11.72
CA MET A 1 -8.83 44.04 11.94
C MET A 1 -8.44 43.10 10.82
N ASN A 2 -7.61 42.09 11.11
CA ASN A 2 -6.98 41.19 10.13
C ASN A 2 -7.98 40.15 9.60
N SER A 3 -8.68 40.45 8.51
CA SER A 3 -9.47 39.47 7.75
C SER A 3 -8.60 38.58 6.85
N SER A 4 -7.40 39.02 6.49
CA SER A 4 -6.45 38.24 5.67
C SER A 4 -5.84 37.03 6.41
N GLY A 5 -5.64 37.16 7.73
CA GLY A 5 -5.07 36.09 8.55
C GLY A 5 -6.03 34.93 8.83
N THR A 6 -7.34 35.14 8.70
CA THR A 6 -8.37 34.11 8.88
C THR A 6 -8.58 33.30 7.59
N SER A 7 -8.62 33.96 6.43
CA SER A 7 -8.74 33.29 5.13
C SER A 7 -7.53 32.43 4.79
N GLU A 8 -6.31 32.91 5.09
CA GLU A 8 -5.07 32.15 4.87
C GLU A 8 -5.03 30.88 5.74
N ASN A 9 -5.57 30.95 6.96
CA ASN A 9 -5.64 29.81 7.87
C ASN A 9 -6.67 28.75 7.40
N ILE A 10 -7.81 29.20 6.84
CA ILE A 10 -8.81 28.30 6.26
C ILE A 10 -8.25 27.60 5.02
N PHE A 11 -7.60 28.33 4.11
CA PHE A 11 -7.00 27.74 2.91
C PHE A 11 -5.91 26.73 3.26
N ARG A 12 -5.03 27.03 4.21
CA ARG A 12 -4.01 26.05 4.66
C ARG A 12 -4.61 24.82 5.33
N THR A 13 -5.73 24.97 6.03
CA THR A 13 -6.35 23.86 6.78
C THR A 13 -7.21 22.97 5.91
N TYR A 14 -7.91 23.52 4.92
CA TYR A 14 -8.88 22.79 4.09
C TYR A 14 -8.57 22.87 2.60
N GLY A 15 -8.12 24.02 2.11
CA GLY A 15 -7.81 24.23 0.69
C GLY A 15 -6.62 23.40 0.21
N ILE A 16 -5.52 23.35 0.96
CA ILE A 16 -4.34 22.54 0.60
C ILE A 16 -4.67 21.03 0.58
N PRO A 17 -5.27 20.42 1.63
CA PRO A 17 -5.70 19.02 1.56
C PRO A 17 -6.63 18.73 0.38
N LEU A 18 -7.59 19.62 0.11
CA LEU A 18 -8.52 19.45 -1.00
C LEU A 18 -7.82 19.52 -2.35
N LEU A 19 -6.94 20.51 -2.56
CA LEU A 19 -6.15 20.64 -3.78
C LEU A 19 -5.29 19.39 -4.02
N LEU A 20 -4.63 18.91 -2.96
CA LEU A 20 -3.81 17.71 -3.01
C LEU A 20 -4.63 16.44 -3.29
N PHE A 21 -5.82 16.33 -2.70
CA PHE A 21 -6.75 15.25 -3.00
C PHE A 21 -7.19 15.28 -4.46
N LEU A 22 -7.58 16.45 -4.99
CA LEU A 22 -8.00 16.60 -6.37
C LEU A 22 -6.87 16.32 -7.37
N THR A 23 -5.64 16.80 -7.10
CA THR A 23 -4.50 16.50 -7.97
C THR A 23 -4.13 15.03 -7.91
N THR A 24 -4.19 14.40 -6.74
CA THR A 24 -3.95 12.96 -6.60
C THR A 24 -5.03 12.15 -7.31
N PHE A 25 -6.29 12.58 -7.26
CA PHE A 25 -7.37 11.96 -8.04
C PHE A 25 -7.09 11.98 -9.54
N VAL A 26 -6.61 13.11 -10.06
CA VAL A 26 -6.22 13.21 -11.48
C VAL A 26 -5.05 12.27 -11.79
N THR A 27 -3.98 12.28 -10.99
CA THR A 27 -2.81 11.44 -11.26
C THR A 27 -3.10 9.95 -11.09
N THR A 28 -3.91 9.54 -10.11
CA THR A 28 -4.34 8.14 -9.97
C THR A 28 -5.29 7.71 -11.07
N THR A 29 -6.17 8.60 -11.56
CA THR A 29 -7.04 8.29 -12.71
C THR A 29 -6.21 8.06 -13.97
N ILE A 30 -5.21 8.90 -14.23
CA ILE A 30 -4.31 8.71 -15.38
C ILE A 30 -3.49 7.41 -15.24
N ALA A 31 -2.97 7.11 -14.04
CA ALA A 31 -2.23 5.87 -13.78
C ALA A 31 -3.13 4.64 -13.98
N GLY A 32 -4.36 4.67 -13.46
CA GLY A 32 -5.36 3.64 -13.67
C GLY A 32 -5.69 3.41 -15.14
N ALA A 33 -5.73 4.47 -15.94
CA ALA A 33 -5.97 4.36 -17.37
C ALA A 33 -4.79 3.68 -18.08
N PHE A 34 -3.54 4.00 -17.72
CA PHE A 34 -2.36 3.30 -18.24
C PHE A 34 -2.36 1.81 -17.92
N TRP A 35 -2.99 1.41 -16.81
CA TRP A 35 -3.11 0.00 -16.47
C TRP A 35 -4.13 -0.76 -17.30
N VAL A 36 -5.10 -0.11 -17.94
CA VAL A 36 -6.21 -0.78 -18.64
C VAL A 36 -6.14 -0.57 -20.16
N VAL A 37 -5.42 0.45 -20.61
CA VAL A 37 -5.33 0.84 -22.02
C VAL A 37 -4.03 0.30 -22.62
N PRO A 38 -4.08 -0.35 -23.80
CA PRO A 38 -2.88 -0.78 -24.52
C PRO A 38 -1.87 0.34 -24.75
N VAL A 39 -0.61 0.10 -24.39
CA VAL A 39 0.48 1.10 -24.45
C VAL A 39 0.80 1.57 -25.88
N VAL A 40 0.44 0.78 -26.90
CA VAL A 40 0.90 0.91 -28.29
C VAL A 40 0.43 2.20 -28.99
N ALA A 41 -0.58 2.91 -28.47
CA ALA A 41 -1.14 4.13 -29.11
C ALA A 41 -0.81 5.46 -28.39
N GLY A 42 -0.25 5.41 -27.18
CA GLY A 42 -0.30 6.55 -26.26
C GLY A 42 -1.71 6.76 -25.68
N LEU A 43 -1.80 7.40 -24.51
CA LEU A 43 -3.07 7.56 -23.81
C LEU A 43 -3.87 8.73 -24.40
N GLU A 44 -5.02 8.44 -25.02
CA GLU A 44 -5.94 9.48 -25.46
C GLU A 44 -6.75 10.05 -24.29
N VAL A 45 -7.12 11.33 -24.37
CA VAL A 45 -7.93 12.00 -23.33
C VAL A 45 -9.28 11.31 -23.12
N SER A 46 -9.85 10.74 -24.18
CA SER A 46 -11.10 9.97 -24.18
C SER A 46 -11.04 8.70 -23.30
N GLN A 47 -9.84 8.16 -23.08
CA GLN A 47 -9.61 6.90 -22.37
C GLN A 47 -9.27 7.09 -20.89
N ILE A 48 -8.92 8.31 -20.46
CA ILE A 48 -8.64 8.65 -19.05
C ILE A 48 -9.75 8.16 -18.09
N PRO A 49 -11.06 8.27 -18.41
CA PRO A 49 -12.12 7.77 -17.53
C PRO A 49 -12.04 6.27 -17.19
N ALA A 50 -11.34 5.45 -17.99
CA ALA A 50 -11.14 4.03 -17.71
C ALA A 50 -10.38 3.78 -16.40
N GLY A 51 -9.59 4.76 -15.93
CA GLY A 51 -8.85 4.67 -14.67
C GLY A 51 -9.64 5.10 -13.42
N ILE A 52 -10.88 5.59 -13.57
CA ILE A 52 -11.71 6.03 -12.43
C ILE A 52 -11.93 4.91 -11.40
N PRO A 53 -12.25 3.66 -11.78
CA PRO A 53 -12.43 2.57 -10.82
C PRO A 53 -11.20 2.35 -9.95
N TYR A 54 -10.00 2.42 -10.54
CA TYR A 54 -8.73 2.32 -9.83
C TYR A 54 -8.54 3.51 -8.88
N ALA A 55 -8.68 4.73 -9.39
CA ALA A 55 -8.48 5.96 -8.63
C ALA A 55 -9.38 6.06 -7.40
N VAL A 56 -10.67 5.76 -7.56
CA VAL A 56 -11.64 5.75 -6.46
C VAL A 56 -11.26 4.68 -5.44
N SER A 57 -10.94 3.47 -5.89
CA SER A 57 -10.59 2.36 -5.00
C SER A 57 -9.34 2.67 -4.16
N ILE A 58 -8.26 3.14 -4.80
CA ILE A 58 -7.03 3.40 -4.07
C ILE A 58 -7.14 4.61 -3.14
N LEU A 59 -7.85 5.66 -3.55
CA LEU A 59 -8.05 6.83 -2.69
C LEU A 59 -8.99 6.54 -1.51
N LEU A 60 -9.95 5.63 -1.68
CA LEU A 60 -10.75 5.14 -0.55
C LEU A 60 -9.86 4.37 0.44
N ILE A 61 -9.02 3.45 -0.03
CA ILE A 61 -8.12 2.68 0.85
C ILE A 61 -7.19 3.61 1.64
N LEU A 62 -6.46 4.48 0.93
CA LEU A 62 -5.52 5.43 1.54
C LEU A 62 -6.24 6.45 2.43
N GLY A 63 -7.40 6.92 1.99
CA GLY A 63 -8.22 7.86 2.75
C GLY A 63 -8.68 7.27 4.08
N PHE A 64 -9.27 6.07 4.07
CA PHE A 64 -9.71 5.41 5.30
C PHE A 64 -8.54 5.09 6.23
N HIS A 65 -7.38 4.74 5.69
CA HIS A 65 -6.16 4.57 6.47
C HIS A 65 -5.79 5.86 7.23
N GLU A 66 -5.63 6.98 6.52
CA GLU A 66 -5.26 8.25 7.16
C GLU A 66 -6.37 8.81 8.07
N PHE A 67 -7.63 8.63 7.70
CA PHE A 67 -8.75 9.00 8.56
C PHE A 67 -8.82 8.15 9.83
N GLY A 68 -8.42 6.88 9.78
CA GLY A 68 -8.26 6.03 10.96
C GLY A 68 -7.30 6.65 11.96
N HIS A 69 -6.11 7.06 11.51
CA HIS A 69 -5.16 7.79 12.35
C HIS A 69 -5.71 9.13 12.84
N TYR A 70 -6.39 9.89 11.98
CA TYR A 70 -6.97 11.18 12.33
C TYR A 70 -8.01 11.06 13.46
N PHE A 71 -8.96 10.13 13.33
CA PHE A 71 -10.01 9.95 14.33
C PHE A 71 -9.46 9.39 15.64
N ALA A 72 -8.51 8.46 15.60
CA ALA A 72 -7.82 8.00 16.80
C ALA A 72 -7.04 9.13 17.48
N SER A 73 -6.39 10.00 16.70
CA SER A 73 -5.70 11.19 17.23
C SER A 73 -6.69 12.13 17.91
N LYS A 74 -7.84 12.37 17.29
CA LYS A 74 -8.92 13.19 17.88
C LYS A 74 -9.44 12.62 19.19
N PHE A 75 -9.69 11.30 19.24
CA PHE A 75 -10.14 10.62 20.45
C PHE A 75 -9.15 10.80 21.61
N HIS A 76 -7.85 10.73 21.32
CA HIS A 76 -6.77 10.93 22.31
C HIS A 76 -6.35 12.38 22.52
N ASN A 77 -7.10 13.36 21.99
CA ASN A 77 -6.78 14.79 22.06
C ASN A 77 -5.40 15.17 21.49
N VAL A 78 -4.88 14.35 20.56
CA VAL A 78 -3.66 14.63 19.81
C VAL A 78 -4.04 15.48 18.58
N LYS A 79 -3.40 16.64 18.45
CA LYS A 79 -3.64 17.55 17.32
C LYS A 79 -3.01 16.94 16.06
N ALA A 80 -3.80 16.71 15.02
CA ALA A 80 -3.35 16.26 13.70
C ALA A 80 -3.94 17.13 12.58
N THR A 81 -3.30 17.14 11.41
CA THR A 81 -3.88 17.73 10.18
C THR A 81 -4.92 16.81 9.57
N LEU A 82 -5.70 17.32 8.62
CA LEU A 82 -6.37 16.47 7.65
C LEU A 82 -5.32 15.72 6.80
N PRO A 83 -5.71 14.61 6.15
CA PRO A 83 -4.82 13.86 5.27
C PRO A 83 -4.33 14.71 4.10
N TYR A 84 -3.03 14.68 3.85
CA TYR A 84 -2.42 15.22 2.64
C TYR A 84 -2.15 14.06 1.69
N PHE A 85 -2.91 13.97 0.60
CA PHE A 85 -2.64 13.01 -0.47
C PHE A 85 -1.46 13.51 -1.31
N ILE A 86 -0.52 12.63 -1.65
CA ILE A 86 0.71 13.01 -2.33
C ILE A 86 0.63 12.54 -3.78
N PRO A 87 0.31 13.44 -4.73
CA PRO A 87 0.22 13.05 -6.14
C PRO A 87 1.60 12.65 -6.64
N PHE A 88 1.63 11.64 -7.51
CA PHE A 88 2.85 11.28 -8.22
C PHE A 88 2.62 11.40 -9.73
N PRO A 89 3.36 12.27 -10.44
CA PRO A 89 3.19 12.46 -11.87
C PRO A 89 3.31 11.14 -12.61
N THR A 90 2.35 10.87 -13.49
CA THR A 90 2.34 9.67 -14.31
C THR A 90 3.21 9.91 -15.54
N LEU A 91 4.37 9.27 -15.60
CA LEU A 91 5.22 9.29 -16.79
C LEU A 91 5.05 7.97 -17.54
N ALA A 92 4.80 8.06 -18.84
CA ALA A 92 4.69 6.89 -19.69
C ALA A 92 5.97 6.03 -19.62
N GLY A 93 5.83 4.72 -19.41
CA GLY A 93 6.94 3.77 -19.33
C GLY A 93 7.60 3.60 -17.96
N MET A 94 7.11 4.28 -16.91
CA MET A 94 7.57 4.06 -15.53
C MET A 94 6.50 3.33 -14.72
N LEU A 95 6.90 2.36 -13.89
CA LEU A 95 5.99 1.70 -12.95
C LEU A 95 5.47 2.73 -11.94
N ASN A 96 4.21 3.14 -12.05
CA ASN A 96 3.66 4.19 -11.20
C ASN A 96 2.18 3.95 -10.82
N PHE A 97 1.85 4.19 -9.56
CA PHE A 97 0.50 4.04 -9.01
C PHE A 97 -0.27 5.38 -8.94
N GLY A 98 0.27 6.44 -9.55
CA GLY A 98 -0.32 7.79 -9.56
C GLY A 98 -0.31 8.52 -8.21
N THR A 99 0.22 7.90 -7.15
CA THR A 99 0.31 8.48 -5.80
C THR A 99 1.54 7.93 -5.07
N MET A 100 2.13 8.74 -4.18
CA MET A 100 3.11 8.28 -3.19
C MET A 100 2.46 7.87 -1.86
N GLY A 101 1.13 7.90 -1.79
CA GLY A 101 0.35 7.64 -0.59
C GLY A 101 -0.35 8.89 -0.07
N ALA A 102 -0.74 8.84 1.19
CA ALA A 102 -1.27 9.99 1.92
C ALA A 102 -0.62 10.01 3.30
N VAL A 103 -0.57 11.20 3.93
CA VAL A 103 -0.01 11.35 5.27
C VAL A 103 -0.79 12.38 6.08
N ILE A 104 -1.00 12.10 7.36
CA ILE A 104 -1.34 13.12 8.36
C ILE A 104 -0.08 13.67 9.03
N LYS A 105 -0.13 14.94 9.45
CA LYS A 105 0.92 15.55 10.26
C LYS A 105 0.42 15.71 11.70
N THR A 106 1.05 14.97 12.61
CA THR A 106 0.88 15.15 14.06
C THR A 106 1.52 16.48 14.50
N LYS A 107 0.73 17.34 15.15
CA LYS A 107 1.06 18.71 15.57
C LYS A 107 1.31 18.86 17.07
N SER A 108 1.09 17.82 17.85
CA SER A 108 1.37 17.79 19.30
C SER A 108 2.01 16.46 19.70
N PRO A 109 2.82 16.42 20.77
CA PRO A 109 3.40 15.17 21.25
C PRO A 109 2.34 14.16 21.68
N ILE A 110 2.66 12.87 21.50
CA ILE A 110 1.87 11.75 22.01
C ILE A 110 2.49 11.33 23.33
N TYR A 111 1.77 11.57 24.44
CA TYR A 111 2.32 11.38 25.78
C TYR A 111 2.11 9.98 26.36
N SER A 112 1.10 9.24 25.91
CA SER A 112 0.76 7.92 26.47
C SER A 112 0.97 6.80 25.46
N ARG A 113 1.43 5.66 25.97
CA ARG A 113 1.61 4.44 25.19
C ARG A 113 0.31 3.88 24.62
N LYS A 114 -0.81 4.09 25.34
CA LYS A 114 -2.17 3.72 24.87
C LYS A 114 -2.58 4.57 23.66
N ALA A 115 -2.35 5.87 23.70
CA ALA A 115 -2.64 6.75 22.56
C ALA A 115 -1.75 6.41 21.35
N LEU A 116 -0.46 6.16 21.58
CA LEU A 116 0.47 5.74 20.53
C LEU A 116 -0.02 4.46 19.83
N PHE A 117 -0.40 3.46 20.62
CA PHE A 117 -0.91 2.20 20.10
C PHE A 117 -2.21 2.39 19.31
N ASP A 118 -3.20 3.06 19.88
CA ASP A 118 -4.52 3.24 19.27
C ASP A 118 -4.41 4.05 17.96
N ILE A 119 -3.57 5.10 17.94
CA ILE A 119 -3.30 5.88 16.73
C ILE A 119 -2.59 5.02 15.69
N GLY A 120 -1.54 4.30 16.07
CA GLY A 120 -0.76 3.46 15.15
C GLY A 120 -1.59 2.34 14.53
N ILE A 121 -2.52 1.72 15.26
CA ILE A 121 -3.28 0.58 14.73
C ILE A 121 -4.54 0.96 13.95
N ALA A 122 -5.15 2.11 14.24
CA ALA A 122 -6.43 2.49 13.66
C ALA A 122 -6.35 2.68 12.13
N GLY A 123 -5.28 3.28 11.62
CA GLY A 123 -5.10 3.48 10.19
C GLY A 123 -4.93 2.18 9.40
N PRO A 124 -3.94 1.31 9.74
CA PRO A 124 -3.76 0.02 9.11
C PRO A 124 -5.03 -0.84 9.10
N ILE A 125 -5.78 -0.92 10.20
CA ILE A 125 -7.03 -1.69 10.24
C ILE A 125 -8.08 -1.09 9.30
N ALA A 126 -8.26 0.24 9.30
CA ALA A 126 -9.24 0.90 8.44
C ALA A 126 -8.90 0.71 6.95
N GLY A 127 -7.64 0.93 6.55
CA GLY A 127 -7.19 0.71 5.17
C GLY A 127 -7.27 -0.77 4.76
N PHE A 128 -6.93 -1.68 5.67
CA PHE A 128 -7.03 -3.13 5.45
C PHE A 128 -8.46 -3.57 5.16
N VAL A 129 -9.42 -3.15 5.98
CA VAL A 129 -10.84 -3.51 5.79
C VAL A 129 -11.35 -3.05 4.44
N ILE A 130 -11.03 -1.81 4.02
CA ILE A 130 -11.41 -1.32 2.69
C ILE A 130 -10.71 -2.10 1.58
N SER A 131 -9.41 -2.44 1.74
CA SER A 131 -8.68 -3.26 0.76
C SER A 131 -9.34 -4.63 0.58
N VAL A 132 -9.75 -5.29 1.66
CA VAL A 132 -10.47 -6.57 1.61
C VAL A 132 -11.82 -6.44 0.90
N ILE A 133 -12.60 -5.40 1.20
CA ILE A 133 -13.89 -5.16 0.54
C ILE A 133 -13.69 -4.95 -0.97
N VAL A 134 -12.70 -4.13 -1.36
CA VAL A 134 -12.37 -3.87 -2.77
C VAL A 134 -11.91 -5.14 -3.48
N LEU A 135 -11.07 -5.97 -2.83
CA LEU A 135 -10.62 -7.24 -3.38
C LEU A 135 -11.78 -8.23 -3.58
N ILE A 136 -12.64 -8.40 -2.58
CA ILE A 136 -13.83 -9.26 -2.69
C ILE A 136 -14.70 -8.80 -3.86
N TYR A 137 -14.96 -7.49 -3.95
CA TYR A 137 -15.72 -6.93 -5.07
C TYR A 137 -15.03 -7.18 -6.42
N GLY A 138 -13.71 -7.00 -6.50
CA GLY A 138 -12.94 -7.26 -7.70
C GLY A 138 -12.99 -8.72 -8.15
N PHE A 139 -12.87 -9.66 -7.22
CA PHE A 139 -12.94 -11.10 -7.51
C PHE A 139 -14.33 -11.57 -7.94
N GLN A 140 -15.38 -10.98 -7.37
CA GLN A 140 -16.77 -11.32 -7.70
C GLN A 140 -17.24 -10.72 -9.04
N ASN A 141 -16.56 -9.68 -9.53
CA ASN A 141 -16.89 -8.97 -10.76
C ASN A 141 -15.76 -9.09 -11.79
N LEU A 142 -15.08 -10.23 -11.82
CA LEU A 142 -14.06 -10.50 -12.82
C LEU A 142 -14.72 -10.57 -14.22
N PRO A 143 -14.29 -9.75 -15.18
CA PRO A 143 -14.67 -9.97 -16.57
C PRO A 143 -14.08 -11.30 -17.08
N GLY A 144 -14.68 -11.82 -18.16
CA GLY A 144 -14.14 -12.99 -18.85
C GLY A 144 -12.80 -12.70 -19.52
N LYS A 145 -12.17 -13.75 -20.04
CA LYS A 145 -10.87 -13.69 -20.71
C LYS A 145 -10.82 -12.68 -21.87
N GLU A 146 -11.95 -12.40 -22.51
CA GLU A 146 -12.06 -11.43 -23.61
C GLU A 146 -11.58 -10.02 -23.20
N PHE A 147 -11.69 -9.67 -21.92
CA PHE A 147 -11.20 -8.39 -21.42
C PHE A 147 -9.69 -8.28 -21.56
N ILE A 148 -8.92 -9.30 -21.17
CA ILE A 148 -7.46 -9.28 -21.35
C ILE A 148 -7.10 -9.36 -22.82
N MET A 149 -7.81 -10.15 -23.62
CA MET A 149 -7.58 -10.19 -25.07
C MET A 149 -7.86 -8.84 -25.77
N SER A 150 -8.71 -7.99 -25.18
CA SER A 150 -8.93 -6.62 -25.69
C SER A 150 -7.73 -5.71 -25.43
N ILE A 151 -6.94 -6.01 -24.40
CA ILE A 151 -5.73 -5.26 -24.04
C ILE A 151 -4.53 -5.82 -24.80
N HIS A 152 -4.40 -7.15 -24.78
CA HIS A 152 -3.35 -7.93 -25.41
C HIS A 152 -3.96 -8.93 -26.41
N PRO A 153 -4.19 -8.53 -27.67
CA PRO A 153 -4.80 -9.40 -28.68
C PRO A 153 -4.03 -10.69 -28.95
N ASP A 154 -2.74 -10.70 -28.64
CA ASP A 154 -1.82 -11.82 -28.77
C ASP A 154 -1.73 -12.71 -27.52
N TYR A 155 -2.52 -12.46 -26.45
CA TYR A 155 -2.48 -13.19 -25.18
C TYR A 155 -2.49 -14.73 -25.31
N ASP A 156 -3.20 -15.27 -26.32
CA ASP A 156 -3.30 -16.70 -26.58
C ASP A 156 -2.24 -17.27 -27.54
N LEU A 157 -1.41 -16.40 -28.11
CA LEU A 157 -0.33 -16.82 -28.99
C LEU A 157 0.86 -17.32 -28.15
N PRO A 158 1.58 -18.37 -28.59
CA PRO A 158 2.81 -18.80 -27.94
C PRO A 158 3.89 -17.70 -27.87
N THR A 159 3.77 -16.68 -28.72
CA THR A 159 4.67 -15.52 -28.79
C THR A 159 4.29 -14.42 -27.80
N TYR A 160 3.22 -14.58 -27.01
CA TYR A 160 2.79 -13.58 -26.03
C TYR A 160 3.92 -13.29 -25.03
N GLY A 161 4.32 -12.03 -24.93
CA GLY A 161 5.42 -11.60 -24.06
C GLY A 161 6.83 -11.86 -24.61
N GLU A 162 6.99 -12.44 -25.81
CA GLU A 162 8.31 -12.62 -26.43
C GLU A 162 8.99 -11.26 -26.71
N GLY A 163 10.22 -11.09 -26.19
CA GLY A 163 11.04 -9.90 -26.40
C GLY A 163 10.61 -8.65 -25.60
N GLY A 164 9.59 -8.78 -24.74
CA GLY A 164 9.13 -7.72 -23.83
C GLY A 164 9.67 -7.88 -22.41
N LEU A 165 9.62 -6.80 -21.63
CA LEU A 165 9.82 -6.87 -20.18
C LEU A 165 8.52 -7.34 -19.54
N SER A 166 8.50 -8.52 -18.92
CA SER A 166 7.32 -9.02 -18.20
C SER A 166 7.33 -8.50 -16.76
N LEU A 167 6.24 -7.86 -16.36
CA LEU A 167 5.98 -7.46 -14.98
C LEU A 167 4.91 -8.38 -14.39
N ALA A 168 5.19 -8.98 -13.23
CA ALA A 168 4.19 -9.66 -12.44
C ALA A 168 4.19 -9.16 -11.00
N PHE A 169 3.01 -9.14 -10.39
CA PHE A 169 2.85 -8.81 -8.99
C PHE A 169 3.06 -10.06 -8.12
N GLY A 170 3.65 -9.89 -6.94
CA GLY A 170 3.79 -10.98 -5.98
C GLY A 170 2.48 -11.34 -5.28
N GLU A 171 2.29 -12.58 -4.91
CA GLU A 171 1.15 -12.98 -4.08
C GLU A 171 1.39 -12.69 -2.60
N ASN A 172 0.33 -12.35 -1.88
CA ASN A 172 0.28 -12.46 -0.41
C ASN A 172 -0.80 -13.47 -0.01
N LEU A 173 -0.68 -13.97 1.21
CA LEU A 173 -1.55 -15.03 1.71
C LEU A 173 -3.02 -14.64 1.68
N LEU A 174 -3.36 -13.40 2.04
CA LEU A 174 -4.74 -12.94 2.00
C LEU A 174 -5.30 -12.88 0.58
N PHE A 175 -4.51 -12.37 -0.36
CA PHE A 175 -4.90 -12.29 -1.75
C PHE A 175 -5.25 -13.68 -2.31
N VAL A 176 -4.41 -14.68 -2.03
CA VAL A 176 -4.66 -16.08 -2.42
C VAL A 176 -5.94 -16.60 -1.77
N ILE A 177 -6.11 -16.41 -0.46
CA ILE A 177 -7.32 -16.85 0.25
C ILE A 177 -8.58 -16.23 -0.36
N LEU A 178 -8.56 -14.91 -0.63
CA LEU A 178 -9.70 -14.22 -1.22
C LEU A 178 -9.98 -14.67 -2.66
N ARG A 179 -8.93 -14.94 -3.46
CA ARG A 179 -9.06 -15.52 -4.79
C ARG A 179 -9.79 -16.86 -4.73
N GLU A 180 -9.32 -17.79 -3.91
CA GLU A 180 -9.92 -19.13 -3.83
C GLU A 180 -11.36 -19.11 -3.30
N LEU A 181 -11.72 -18.14 -2.46
CA LEU A 181 -13.05 -18.05 -1.84
C LEU A 181 -14.07 -17.28 -2.68
N PHE A 182 -13.64 -16.27 -3.44
CA PHE A 182 -14.55 -15.28 -4.05
C PHE A 182 -14.35 -15.08 -5.54
N ALA A 183 -13.29 -15.62 -6.17
CA ALA A 183 -13.11 -15.47 -7.60
C ALA A 183 -14.26 -16.14 -8.35
N ASN A 184 -14.96 -15.33 -9.14
CA ASN A 184 -16.08 -15.77 -9.96
C ASN A 184 -16.01 -15.04 -11.29
N SER A 185 -15.80 -15.79 -12.37
CA SER A 185 -15.78 -15.28 -13.74
C SER A 185 -16.73 -16.10 -14.63
N PRO A 186 -17.34 -15.49 -15.66
CA PRO A 186 -18.33 -16.17 -16.51
C PRO A 186 -17.82 -17.43 -17.22
N ASP A 187 -16.53 -17.48 -17.52
CA ASP A 187 -15.81 -18.53 -18.25
C ASP A 187 -14.86 -19.34 -17.35
N GLY A 188 -14.84 -19.06 -16.04
CA GLY A 188 -13.89 -19.66 -15.10
C GLY A 188 -12.46 -19.16 -15.23
N PHE A 189 -12.21 -18.12 -16.06
CA PHE A 189 -10.90 -17.50 -16.19
C PHE A 189 -10.53 -16.70 -14.94
N ILE A 190 -9.36 -16.97 -14.37
CA ILE A 190 -8.79 -16.17 -13.29
C ILE A 190 -7.47 -15.59 -13.81
N PRO A 191 -7.30 -14.26 -13.81
CA PRO A 191 -6.11 -13.66 -14.36
C PRO A 191 -4.87 -14.06 -13.56
N PRO A 192 -3.74 -14.38 -14.23
CA PRO A 192 -2.48 -14.61 -13.55
C PRO A 192 -1.97 -13.29 -12.94
N MET A 193 -0.99 -13.41 -12.04
CA MET A 193 -0.41 -12.24 -11.36
C MET A 193 0.39 -11.32 -12.30
N SER A 194 0.73 -11.79 -13.50
CA SER A 194 1.26 -10.99 -14.61
C SER A 194 0.22 -10.08 -15.28
N GLU A 195 -1.08 -10.26 -14.99
CA GLU A 195 -2.17 -9.51 -15.63
C GLU A 195 -3.07 -8.78 -14.65
N ILE A 196 -2.94 -9.07 -13.35
CA ILE A 196 -3.81 -8.54 -12.31
C ILE A 196 -3.87 -7.00 -12.25
N TYR A 197 -2.79 -6.33 -12.65
CA TYR A 197 -2.75 -4.87 -12.65
C TYR A 197 -3.71 -4.24 -13.66
N HIS A 198 -4.10 -4.98 -14.72
CA HIS A 198 -5.14 -4.57 -15.66
C HIS A 198 -6.56 -4.59 -15.07
N TYR A 199 -6.74 -5.15 -13.87
CA TYR A 199 -8.02 -5.22 -13.18
C TYR A 199 -8.06 -4.15 -12.07
N PRO A 200 -8.77 -3.01 -12.27
CA PRO A 200 -8.63 -1.84 -11.40
C PRO A 200 -8.83 -2.11 -9.91
N TYR A 201 -9.85 -2.91 -9.56
CA TYR A 201 -10.17 -3.25 -8.17
C TYR A 201 -9.13 -4.19 -7.56
N LEU A 202 -8.69 -5.21 -8.31
CA LEU A 202 -7.67 -6.14 -7.84
C LEU A 202 -6.31 -5.45 -7.69
N CYS A 203 -5.94 -4.62 -8.66
CA CYS A 203 -4.74 -3.78 -8.63
C CYS A 203 -4.74 -2.84 -7.41
N ALA A 204 -5.83 -2.08 -7.21
CA ALA A 204 -5.94 -1.16 -6.08
C ALA A 204 -5.96 -1.88 -4.72
N GLY A 205 -6.69 -2.99 -4.62
CA GLY A 205 -6.75 -3.81 -3.41
C GLY A 205 -5.41 -4.45 -3.06
N TRP A 206 -4.71 -5.01 -4.05
CA TRP A 206 -3.36 -5.55 -3.89
C TRP A 206 -2.37 -4.48 -3.42
N PHE A 207 -2.38 -3.30 -4.07
CA PHE A 207 -1.53 -2.20 -3.67
C PHE A 207 -1.90 -1.67 -2.27
N GLY A 208 -3.19 -1.68 -1.92
CA GLY A 208 -3.67 -1.37 -0.57
C GLY A 208 -3.11 -2.31 0.51
N LEU A 209 -3.10 -3.62 0.25
CA LEU A 209 -2.47 -4.61 1.13
C LEU A 209 -0.96 -4.38 1.22
N PHE A 210 -0.30 -4.08 0.10
CA PHE A 210 1.12 -3.78 0.05
C PHE A 210 1.49 -2.56 0.92
N VAL A 211 0.78 -1.44 0.77
CA VAL A 211 0.99 -0.23 1.58
C VAL A 211 0.69 -0.50 3.06
N THR A 212 -0.37 -1.25 3.35
CA THR A 212 -0.69 -1.66 4.73
C THR A 212 0.43 -2.48 5.34
N ALA A 213 1.00 -3.44 4.60
CA ALA A 213 2.12 -4.25 5.07
C ALA A 213 3.39 -3.41 5.30
N LEU A 214 3.67 -2.43 4.42
CA LEU A 214 4.78 -1.50 4.60
C LEU A 214 4.62 -0.67 5.88
N ASN A 215 3.44 -0.11 6.12
CA ASN A 215 3.17 0.66 7.34
C ASN A 215 3.21 -0.21 8.60
N LEU A 216 2.84 -1.49 8.49
CA LEU A 216 2.90 -2.44 9.60
C LEU A 216 4.28 -3.10 9.81
N LEU A 217 5.31 -2.74 9.04
CA LEU A 217 6.67 -3.16 9.35
C LEU A 217 7.03 -2.71 10.78
N PRO A 218 7.54 -3.61 11.64
CA PRO A 218 7.73 -3.32 13.06
C PRO A 218 9.03 -2.55 13.32
N VAL A 219 9.23 -1.43 12.63
CA VAL A 219 10.49 -0.65 12.63
C VAL A 219 10.21 0.82 12.89
N GLY A 220 10.99 1.43 13.78
CA GLY A 220 11.00 2.87 13.98
C GLY A 220 9.62 3.44 14.30
N GLN A 221 9.28 4.55 13.65
CA GLN A 221 8.01 5.28 13.81
C GLN A 221 6.93 4.88 12.79
N LEU A 222 7.11 3.75 12.09
CA LEU A 222 6.02 3.18 11.32
C LEU A 222 4.91 2.69 12.26
N ASP A 223 3.72 2.46 11.73
CA ASP A 223 2.57 1.98 12.50
C ASP A 223 2.84 0.65 13.19
N GLY A 224 3.50 -0.29 12.50
CA GLY A 224 3.97 -1.53 13.11
C GLY A 224 4.91 -1.29 14.29
N GLY A 225 5.79 -0.28 14.19
CA GLY A 225 6.65 0.18 15.29
C GLY A 225 5.85 0.70 16.47
N HIS A 226 4.83 1.53 16.23
CA HIS A 226 3.89 2.02 17.25
C HIS A 226 3.14 0.87 17.95
N ILE A 227 2.71 -0.13 17.19
CA ILE A 227 1.99 -1.31 17.71
C ILE A 227 2.91 -2.14 18.61
N ILE A 228 4.11 -2.51 18.14
CA ILE A 228 5.04 -3.34 18.92
C ILE A 228 5.55 -2.57 20.16
N TYR A 229 5.87 -1.28 20.02
CA TYR A 229 6.21 -0.43 21.17
C TYR A 229 5.04 -0.37 22.15
N GLY A 230 3.83 -0.14 21.64
CA GLY A 230 2.59 -0.15 22.40
C GLY A 230 2.40 -1.45 23.18
N MET A 231 2.58 -2.61 22.58
CA MET A 231 2.33 -3.90 23.23
C MET A 231 3.42 -4.32 24.21
N PHE A 232 4.69 -4.12 23.85
CA PHE A 232 5.81 -4.76 24.56
C PHE A 232 6.88 -3.80 25.08
N GLY A 233 6.79 -2.50 24.75
CA GLY A 233 7.71 -1.46 25.21
C GLY A 233 9.00 -1.41 24.40
N GLU A 234 9.84 -0.43 24.76
CA GLU A 234 11.03 -0.04 24.00
C GLU A 234 12.00 -1.19 23.71
N LYS A 235 12.37 -1.97 24.73
CA LYS A 235 13.38 -3.03 24.60
C LYS A 235 12.97 -4.13 23.62
N VAL A 236 11.68 -4.50 23.63
CA VAL A 236 11.16 -5.53 22.73
C VAL A 236 10.99 -4.95 21.33
N GLN A 237 10.47 -3.73 21.21
CA GLN A 237 10.38 -3.05 19.92
C GLN A 237 11.73 -2.93 19.23
N GLU A 238 12.79 -2.52 19.94
CA GLU A 238 14.12 -2.40 19.36
C GLU A 238 14.62 -3.76 18.82
N ARG A 239 14.43 -4.84 19.60
CA ARG A 239 14.83 -6.20 19.16
C ARG A 239 14.05 -6.64 17.92
N VAL A 240 12.73 -6.48 17.93
CA VAL A 240 11.87 -6.84 16.79
C VAL A 240 12.23 -6.01 15.55
N ALA A 241 12.51 -4.73 15.72
CA ALA A 241 12.92 -3.86 14.62
C ALA A 241 14.24 -4.34 13.99
N TRP A 242 15.24 -4.71 14.79
CA TRP A 242 16.49 -5.27 14.26
C TRP A 242 16.30 -6.62 13.56
N VAL A 243 15.41 -7.47 14.06
CA VAL A 243 15.04 -8.73 13.38
C VAL A 243 14.38 -8.44 12.03
N ALA A 244 13.45 -7.49 11.98
CA ALA A 244 12.81 -7.07 10.73
C ALA A 244 13.82 -6.46 9.75
N MET A 245 14.75 -5.62 10.24
CA MET A 245 15.83 -5.07 9.41
C MET A 245 16.73 -6.16 8.81
N PHE A 246 17.13 -7.15 9.62
CA PHE A 246 17.90 -8.29 9.13
C PHE A 246 17.13 -9.10 8.08
N PHE A 247 15.83 -9.34 8.34
CA PHE A 247 14.96 -10.02 7.39
C PHE A 247 14.84 -9.26 6.05
N LEU A 248 14.67 -7.94 6.08
CA LEU A 248 14.62 -7.12 4.86
C LEU A 248 15.94 -7.14 4.09
N LEU A 249 17.08 -7.06 4.78
CA LEU A 249 18.40 -7.19 4.14
C LEU A 249 18.61 -8.58 3.54
N PHE A 250 18.18 -9.63 4.23
CA PHE A 250 18.24 -11.00 3.74
C PHE A 250 17.35 -11.19 2.50
N ALA A 251 16.10 -10.73 2.55
CA ALA A 251 15.17 -10.78 1.41
C ALA A 251 15.66 -9.94 0.22
N GLY A 252 16.28 -8.79 0.48
CA GLY A 252 16.94 -7.97 -0.54
C GLY A 252 18.12 -8.71 -1.18
N GLY A 253 18.95 -9.36 -0.36
CA GLY A 253 20.09 -10.15 -0.81
C GLY A 253 19.69 -11.33 -1.69
N LEU A 254 18.64 -12.05 -1.29
CA LEU A 254 18.03 -13.08 -2.13
C LEU A 254 17.50 -12.51 -3.44
N GLY A 255 16.86 -11.34 -3.41
CA GLY A 255 16.41 -10.67 -4.64
C GLY A 255 17.55 -10.40 -5.63
N VAL A 256 18.73 -9.99 -5.13
CA VAL A 256 19.92 -9.80 -5.98
C VAL A 256 20.40 -11.13 -6.56
N ILE A 257 20.47 -12.18 -5.74
CA ILE A 257 20.88 -13.50 -6.20
C ILE A 257 19.92 -14.02 -7.28
N ASN A 258 18.61 -13.90 -7.07
CA ASN A 258 17.60 -14.32 -8.03
C ASN A 258 17.76 -13.58 -9.37
N GLN A 259 18.03 -12.27 -9.32
CA GLN A 259 18.24 -11.47 -10.53
C GLN A 259 19.47 -11.89 -11.35
N PHE A 260 20.54 -12.38 -10.71
CA PHE A 260 21.79 -12.75 -11.40
C PHE A 260 21.88 -14.24 -11.76
N TYR A 261 21.23 -15.13 -10.99
CA TYR A 261 21.42 -16.57 -11.10
C TYR A 261 20.16 -17.34 -11.49
N ASP A 262 19.04 -16.65 -11.73
CA ASP A 262 17.72 -17.23 -12.06
C ASP A 262 17.42 -18.50 -11.26
N THR A 263 17.49 -18.36 -9.94
CA THR A 263 17.43 -19.50 -9.01
C THR A 263 16.04 -20.15 -8.94
N GLY A 264 15.03 -19.56 -9.57
CA GLY A 264 13.62 -19.95 -9.42
C GLY A 264 13.07 -19.80 -7.99
N LEU A 265 13.80 -19.16 -7.09
CA LEU A 265 13.35 -18.94 -5.72
C LEU A 265 12.26 -17.85 -5.73
N GLY A 266 11.00 -18.24 -5.52
CA GLY A 266 9.84 -17.34 -5.42
C GLY A 266 9.83 -16.43 -4.19
N PHE A 267 11.00 -16.00 -3.71
CA PHE A 267 11.18 -15.20 -2.51
C PHE A 267 12.39 -14.26 -2.67
N GLY A 268 12.19 -12.99 -2.31
CA GLY A 268 13.24 -11.97 -2.29
C GLY A 268 13.11 -10.96 -3.44
N TRP A 269 13.16 -9.69 -3.08
CA TRP A 269 13.05 -8.56 -4.00
C TRP A 269 14.10 -7.51 -3.67
N THR A 270 14.86 -7.08 -4.68
CA THR A 270 15.97 -6.12 -4.52
C THR A 270 15.53 -4.79 -3.89
N GLY A 271 14.27 -4.39 -4.08
CA GLY A 271 13.71 -3.20 -3.45
C GLY A 271 13.66 -3.27 -1.92
N TRP A 272 13.77 -4.44 -1.30
CA TRP A 272 13.91 -4.55 0.16
C TRP A 272 15.22 -3.95 0.69
N PHE A 273 16.29 -3.90 -0.11
CA PHE A 273 17.49 -3.14 0.26
C PHE A 273 17.21 -1.64 0.33
N ILE A 274 16.50 -1.11 -0.67
CA ILE A 274 16.13 0.30 -0.71
C ILE A 274 15.28 0.63 0.53
N TRP A 275 14.30 -0.20 0.84
CA TRP A 275 13.50 -0.06 2.06
C TRP A 275 14.34 -0.14 3.33
N ALA A 276 15.24 -1.13 3.47
CA ALA A 276 16.11 -1.22 4.63
C ALA A 276 16.97 0.05 4.79
N LEU A 277 17.53 0.60 3.71
CA LEU A 277 18.30 1.84 3.76
C LEU A 277 17.42 3.04 4.17
N LEU A 278 16.22 3.17 3.60
CA LEU A 278 15.27 4.22 3.97
C LEU A 278 14.87 4.12 5.46
N LEU A 279 14.58 2.91 5.95
CA LEU A 279 14.24 2.69 7.34
C LEU A 279 15.41 3.00 8.28
N TYR A 280 16.63 2.66 7.89
CA TYR A 280 17.81 2.91 8.70
C TYR A 280 18.15 4.40 8.79
N PHE A 281 18.18 5.11 7.65
CA PHE A 281 18.66 6.50 7.59
C PHE A 281 17.56 7.55 7.81
N VAL A 282 16.33 7.31 7.34
CA VAL A 282 15.24 8.30 7.36
C VAL A 282 14.34 8.08 8.57
N ILE A 283 13.79 6.87 8.73
CA ILE A 283 12.83 6.56 9.80
C ILE A 283 13.53 6.31 11.15
N LYS A 284 14.74 5.75 11.11
CA LYS A 284 15.52 5.23 12.23
C LYS A 284 14.88 3.99 12.86
N VAL A 285 15.71 2.99 13.16
CA VAL A 285 15.25 1.66 13.61
C VAL A 285 14.57 1.69 14.99
N LYS A 286 15.08 2.53 15.90
CA LYS A 286 14.55 2.64 17.27
C LYS A 286 13.34 3.56 17.32
N HIS A 287 12.30 3.14 18.01
CA HIS A 287 11.16 4.00 18.29
C HIS A 287 11.51 5.00 19.43
N PRO A 288 11.14 6.29 19.32
CA PRO A 288 11.35 7.27 20.39
C PRO A 288 10.63 6.90 21.70
N PRO A 289 11.20 7.18 22.87
CA PRO A 289 10.52 6.88 24.12
C PRO A 289 9.27 7.75 24.32
N VAL A 290 8.24 7.19 24.95
CA VAL A 290 7.01 7.89 25.35
C VAL A 290 7.04 8.13 26.87
N TYR A 291 6.50 9.27 27.31
CA TYR A 291 6.55 9.69 28.72
C TYR A 291 5.76 8.79 29.67
N ASP A 292 4.50 8.50 29.32
CA ASP A 292 3.65 7.58 30.06
C ASP A 292 3.69 6.18 29.41
N ASN A 293 4.32 5.26 30.15
CA ASN A 293 4.57 3.89 29.73
C ASN A 293 3.68 2.87 30.43
N GLU A 294 2.47 3.26 30.85
CA GLU A 294 1.49 2.32 31.36
C GLU A 294 1.23 1.17 30.36
N PRO A 295 1.11 -0.08 30.85
CA PRO A 295 0.84 -1.21 29.99
C PRO A 295 -0.55 -1.12 29.35
N LEU A 296 -0.68 -1.76 28.19
CA LEU A 296 -1.97 -1.86 27.51
C LEU A 296 -2.91 -2.82 28.25
N GLY A 297 -4.20 -2.48 28.28
CA GLY A 297 -5.24 -3.39 28.74
C GLY A 297 -5.45 -4.57 27.77
N PRO A 298 -6.09 -5.67 28.22
CA PRO A 298 -6.21 -6.91 27.45
C PRO A 298 -6.90 -6.74 26.09
N GLY A 299 -7.92 -5.87 25.99
CA GLY A 299 -8.58 -5.61 24.71
C GLY A 299 -7.65 -5.04 23.64
N ARG A 300 -6.74 -4.15 24.01
CA ARG A 300 -5.75 -3.58 23.07
C ARG A 300 -4.71 -4.62 22.66
N LEU A 301 -4.34 -5.54 23.55
CA LEU A 301 -3.44 -6.63 23.18
C LEU A 301 -4.05 -7.53 22.10
N ILE A 302 -5.34 -7.87 22.21
CA ILE A 302 -6.06 -8.65 21.18
C ILE A 302 -6.02 -7.90 19.83
N ILE A 303 -6.35 -6.61 19.83
CA ILE A 303 -6.30 -5.79 18.61
C ILE A 303 -4.87 -5.75 18.05
N GLY A 304 -3.85 -5.66 18.92
CA GLY A 304 -2.45 -5.66 18.53
C GLY A 304 -2.00 -6.94 17.85
N TYR A 305 -2.39 -8.09 18.40
CA TYR A 305 -2.17 -9.39 17.75
C TYR A 305 -2.92 -9.52 16.43
N PHE A 306 -4.13 -8.96 16.32
CA PHE A 306 -4.83 -8.86 15.06
C PHE A 306 -4.06 -8.01 14.04
N GLY A 307 -3.47 -6.87 14.46
CA GLY A 307 -2.59 -6.07 13.60
C GLY A 307 -1.36 -6.83 13.11
N ILE A 308 -0.74 -7.64 13.96
CA ILE A 308 0.38 -8.53 13.57
C ILE A 308 -0.10 -9.58 12.56
N LEU A 309 -1.29 -10.17 12.76
CA LEU A 309 -1.88 -11.09 11.80
C LEU A 309 -2.14 -10.41 10.45
N VAL A 310 -2.69 -9.20 10.45
CA VAL A 310 -2.90 -8.39 9.24
C VAL A 310 -1.58 -8.17 8.49
N PHE A 311 -0.50 -7.85 9.20
CA PHE A 311 0.84 -7.73 8.61
C PHE A 311 1.26 -9.03 7.94
N ILE A 312 1.19 -10.17 8.64
CA ILE A 312 1.59 -11.48 8.09
C ILE A 312 0.77 -11.84 6.85
N LEU A 313 -0.54 -11.61 6.89
CA LEU A 313 -1.46 -11.92 5.80
C LEU A 313 -1.24 -11.02 4.56
N SER A 314 -0.84 -9.77 4.78
CA SER A 314 -0.70 -8.77 3.72
C SER A 314 0.73 -8.62 3.19
N PHE A 315 1.74 -9.12 3.92
CA PHE A 315 3.14 -9.00 3.53
C PHE A 315 3.41 -9.78 2.25
N ILE A 316 4.04 -9.11 1.28
CA ILE A 316 4.37 -9.69 -0.03
C ILE A 316 5.89 -9.80 -0.13
N PRO A 317 6.50 -10.98 0.03
CA PRO A 317 7.96 -11.09 0.05
C PRO A 317 8.66 -10.70 -1.26
N MET A 318 7.97 -10.82 -2.39
CA MET A 318 8.47 -10.46 -3.71
C MET A 318 7.41 -9.65 -4.46
N PRO A 319 7.21 -8.36 -4.13
CA PRO A 319 6.07 -7.58 -4.64
C PRO A 319 6.10 -7.36 -6.14
N PHE A 320 7.29 -7.26 -6.72
CA PHE A 320 7.48 -7.08 -8.16
C PHE A 320 8.44 -8.12 -8.69
N ILE A 321 8.00 -8.82 -9.72
CA ILE A 321 8.76 -9.80 -10.47
C ILE A 321 8.97 -9.20 -11.85
N LEU A 322 10.23 -9.00 -12.22
CA LEU A 322 10.62 -8.53 -13.54
C LEU A 322 11.39 -9.66 -14.21
N SER A 323 10.86 -10.24 -15.28
CA SER A 323 11.54 -11.27 -16.06
C SER A 323 11.79 -10.78 -17.49
N GLY A 324 12.97 -11.16 -18.01
CA GLY A 324 13.32 -10.98 -19.43
C GLY A 324 12.88 -12.14 -20.32
N GLU A 325 12.29 -13.18 -19.73
CA GLU A 325 11.71 -14.34 -20.40
C GLU A 325 10.33 -14.65 -19.76
N VAL A 326 9.41 -15.16 -20.58
CA VAL A 326 8.00 -15.39 -20.22
C VAL A 326 7.87 -16.58 -19.26
N LEU A 327 7.10 -16.43 -18.19
CA LEU A 327 6.65 -17.51 -17.30
C LEU A 327 5.33 -18.10 -17.79
#